data_AF-A0A3C1BW03-F1
#
_entry.id   AF-A0A3C1BW03-F1
#
_cell.length_a   1.000
_cell.length_b   1.000
_cell.length_c   1.000
_cell.angle_alpha   90.00
_cell.angle_beta   90.00
_cell.angle_gamma   90.00
#
_symmetry.space_group_name_H-M   'P 1'
#
loop_
_entity.id
_entity.type
_entity.pdbx_description
1 polymer ?
#
loop_
_entity_poly.entity_id
_entity_poly.type
_entity_poly.pdbx_seq_one_letter_code
_entity_poly.pdbx_strand_id
1 'polypeptide(L)'
;TVAYLIATGKLPELKDGIPVKYFGELIHNNCPRFQYFSQDIYLEDYNTDKHSCLLKKGCRGTITKADCPTRRWNGSVNVCVESNAPCVGCVNEKWPFTSDIYIEAKNVEDVPWSEFKTYSEKGGRR
;
A
#
# COMPACT_ATOMS: atom_id res chain seq x y z
N THR A 1 15.10 13.63 -3.72
CA THR A 1 15.31 14.79 -2.83
C THR A 1 16.65 15.46 -3.01
N VAL A 2 17.78 14.79 -2.76
CA VAL A 2 19.13 15.42 -2.83
C VAL A 2 19.40 16.07 -4.18
N ALA A 3 19.18 15.36 -5.29
CA ALA A 3 19.35 15.92 -6.63
C ALA A 3 18.46 17.16 -6.89
N TYR A 4 17.22 17.17 -6.38
CA TYR A 4 16.32 18.32 -6.50
C TYR A 4 16.86 19.53 -5.73
N LEU A 5 17.35 19.32 -4.51
CA LEU A 5 17.95 20.38 -3.69
C LEU A 5 19.19 20.98 -4.37
N ILE A 6 20.08 20.15 -4.89
CA ILE A 6 21.29 20.62 -5.59
C ILE A 6 20.91 21.40 -6.86
N ALA A 7 19.98 20.89 -7.66
CA ALA A 7 19.60 21.50 -8.93
C ALA A 7 18.82 22.81 -8.77
N THR A 8 18.02 22.95 -7.70
CA THR A 8 17.10 24.10 -7.53
C THR A 8 17.53 25.07 -6.43
N GLY A 9 18.45 24.68 -5.55
CA GLY A 9 18.79 25.42 -4.33
C GLY A 9 17.65 25.49 -3.29
N LYS A 10 16.56 24.73 -3.48
CA LYS A 10 15.36 24.79 -2.65
C LYS A 10 14.98 23.40 -2.14
N LEU A 11 14.39 23.35 -0.94
CA LEU A 11 13.74 22.14 -0.46
C LEU A 11 12.49 21.86 -1.31
N PRO A 12 12.16 20.58 -1.59
CA PRO A 12 10.86 20.26 -2.16
C PRO A 12 9.76 20.63 -1.17
N GLU A 13 8.52 20.73 -1.63
CA GLU A 13 7.38 20.92 -0.75
C GLU A 13 7.34 19.81 0.33
N LEU A 14 7.30 20.24 1.59
CA LEU A 14 7.26 19.37 2.75
C LEU A 14 5.94 19.55 3.50
N LYS A 15 5.38 18.45 3.98
CA LYS A 15 4.31 18.44 4.98
C LYS A 15 4.82 17.67 6.19
N ASP A 16 4.83 18.29 7.36
CA ASP A 16 5.37 17.71 8.59
C ASP A 16 6.82 17.17 8.43
N GLY A 17 7.63 17.87 7.63
CA GLY A 17 9.00 17.47 7.31
C GLY A 17 9.15 16.38 6.24
N ILE A 18 8.04 15.85 5.71
CA ILE A 18 8.02 14.77 4.73
C ILE A 18 7.78 15.34 3.31
N PRO A 19 8.59 14.98 2.30
CA PRO A 19 8.38 15.46 0.94
C PRO A 19 7.05 15.01 0.33
N VAL A 20 6.18 15.97 0.03
CA VAL A 20 4.82 15.70 -0.50
C VAL A 20 4.88 14.94 -1.83
N LYS A 21 5.87 15.24 -2.67
CA LYS A 21 6.06 14.58 -3.97
C LYS A 21 6.10 13.04 -3.89
N TYR A 22 6.65 12.47 -2.82
CA TYR A 22 6.83 11.02 -2.69
C TYR A 22 5.84 10.39 -1.71
N PHE A 23 5.23 11.17 -0.81
CA PHE A 23 4.41 10.69 0.30
C PHE A 23 3.04 11.41 0.39
N GLY A 24 2.61 12.09 -0.67
CA GLY A 24 1.35 12.84 -0.70
C GLY A 24 0.10 11.98 -0.91
N GLU A 25 0.23 10.89 -1.70
CA GLU A 25 -0.89 10.05 -2.11
C GLU A 25 -0.81 8.63 -1.53
N LEU A 26 -1.97 8.00 -1.35
CA LEU A 26 -2.06 6.60 -0.95
C LEU A 26 -1.54 5.69 -2.06
N ILE A 27 -0.78 4.66 -1.67
CA ILE A 27 -0.31 3.60 -2.58
C ILE A 27 -1.49 3.00 -3.36
N HIS A 28 -2.64 2.82 -2.71
CA HIS A 28 -3.81 2.22 -3.33
C HIS A 28 -4.34 3.00 -4.55
N ASN A 29 -4.23 4.34 -4.56
CA ASN A 29 -4.76 5.19 -5.63
C ASN A 29 -4.03 4.99 -6.97
N ASN A 30 -2.76 4.57 -6.91
CA ASN A 30 -1.93 4.31 -8.09
C ASN A 30 -1.55 2.82 -8.21
N CYS A 31 -2.28 1.94 -7.53
CA CYS A 31 -1.95 0.52 -7.46
C CYS A 31 -2.12 -0.16 -8.84
N PRO A 32 -1.15 -0.96 -9.32
CA PRO A 32 -1.29 -1.70 -10.59
C PRO A 32 -2.41 -2.75 -10.54
N ARG A 33 -2.86 -3.14 -9.34
CA ARG A 33 -3.97 -4.08 -9.13
C ARG A 33 -5.31 -3.40 -8.86
N PHE A 34 -5.42 -2.08 -9.07
CA PHE A 34 -6.63 -1.31 -8.76
C PHE A 34 -7.86 -1.78 -9.58
N GLN A 35 -7.66 -2.20 -10.83
CA GLN A 35 -8.76 -2.73 -11.65
C GLN A 35 -9.39 -3.98 -11.04
N TYR A 36 -8.59 -4.91 -10.53
CA TYR A 36 -9.08 -6.11 -9.84
C TYR A 36 -9.84 -5.74 -8.56
N PHE A 37 -9.33 -4.77 -7.80
CA PHE A 37 -10.06 -4.23 -6.65
C PHE A 37 -11.43 -3.65 -7.05
N SER A 38 -11.50 -2.84 -8.11
CA SER A 38 -12.76 -2.23 -8.56
C SER A 38 -13.80 -3.22 -9.10
N GLN A 39 -13.37 -4.44 -9.42
CA GLN A 39 -14.22 -5.54 -9.89
C GLN A 39 -14.49 -6.56 -8.78
N ASP A 40 -14.09 -6.27 -7.54
CA ASP A 40 -14.18 -7.20 -6.40
C ASP A 40 -13.47 -8.55 -6.62
N ILE A 41 -12.39 -8.53 -7.41
CA ILE A 41 -11.54 -9.70 -7.67
C ILE A 41 -10.37 -9.69 -6.70
N TYR A 42 -10.43 -10.57 -5.70
CA TYR A 42 -9.44 -10.70 -4.63
C TYR A 42 -8.67 -12.01 -4.74
N LEU A 43 -7.43 -12.00 -4.26
CA LEU A 43 -6.58 -13.19 -4.24
C LEU A 43 -7.19 -14.28 -3.35
N GLU A 44 -7.42 -15.46 -3.90
CA GLU A 44 -7.86 -16.64 -3.14
C GLU A 44 -6.67 -17.53 -2.77
N ASP A 45 -5.86 -17.91 -3.78
CA ASP A 45 -4.70 -18.81 -3.67
C ASP A 45 -3.44 -18.21 -4.33
N TYR A 46 -2.36 -18.08 -3.57
CA TYR A 46 -1.07 -17.55 -4.03
C TYR A 46 -0.41 -18.40 -5.14
N ASN A 47 -0.74 -19.69 -5.26
CA ASN A 47 -0.15 -20.57 -6.25
C ASN A 47 -0.71 -20.31 -7.65
N THR A 48 -2.02 -20.12 -7.74
CA THR A 48 -2.76 -19.99 -9.00
C THR A 48 -3.03 -18.54 -9.38
N ASP A 49 -3.17 -17.64 -8.40
CA ASP A 49 -3.48 -16.23 -8.63
C ASP A 49 -2.24 -15.33 -8.47
N LYS A 50 -1.95 -14.58 -9.54
CA LYS A 50 -0.78 -13.69 -9.63
C LYS A 50 -1.14 -12.22 -9.75
N HIS A 51 -2.40 -11.86 -9.92
CA HIS A 51 -2.78 -10.50 -10.33
C HIS A 51 -3.92 -9.90 -9.51
N SER A 52 -4.75 -10.72 -8.86
CA SER A 52 -5.91 -10.21 -8.12
C SER A 52 -5.52 -9.36 -6.91
N CYS A 53 -6.49 -8.61 -6.41
CA CYS A 53 -6.26 -7.68 -5.32
C CYS A 53 -5.85 -8.40 -4.02
N LEU A 54 -4.80 -7.89 -3.37
CA LEU A 54 -4.29 -8.42 -2.10
C LEU A 54 -4.96 -7.82 -0.87
N LEU A 55 -6.02 -7.02 -1.04
CA LEU A 55 -6.67 -6.31 0.06
C LEU A 55 -7.10 -7.28 1.18
N LYS A 56 -7.87 -8.32 0.82
CA LYS A 56 -8.34 -9.37 1.75
C LYS A 56 -7.23 -10.26 2.31
N LYS A 57 -5.96 -10.04 1.93
CA LYS A 57 -4.76 -10.68 2.49
C LYS A 57 -3.93 -9.72 3.35
N GLY A 58 -4.46 -8.55 3.69
CA GLY A 58 -3.84 -7.61 4.64
C GLY A 58 -3.10 -6.44 3.99
N CYS A 59 -3.32 -6.17 2.70
CA CYS A 59 -2.63 -5.08 2.02
C CYS A 59 -2.96 -3.70 2.62
N ARG A 60 -1.96 -3.07 3.23
CA ARG A 60 -2.05 -1.72 3.84
C ARG A 60 -1.77 -0.57 2.88
N GLY A 61 -1.81 -0.82 1.57
CA GLY A 61 -1.65 0.23 0.55
C GLY A 61 -2.75 1.31 0.64
N THR A 62 -3.86 1.00 1.31
CA THR A 62 -5.04 1.83 1.52
C THR A 62 -4.86 2.89 2.61
N ILE A 63 -3.85 2.73 3.45
CA ILE A 63 -3.51 3.63 4.57
C ILE A 63 -2.08 4.15 4.49
N THR A 64 -1.28 3.62 3.57
CA THR A 64 0.13 3.97 3.43
C THR A 64 0.29 4.94 2.27
N LYS A 65 0.92 6.09 2.53
CA LYS A 65 1.24 7.06 1.50
C LYS A 65 2.67 6.85 1.01
N ALA A 66 2.83 6.60 -0.28
CA ALA A 66 4.12 6.44 -0.94
C ALA A 66 3.96 6.38 -2.45
N ASP A 67 5.03 6.73 -3.17
CA ASP A 67 5.16 6.59 -4.62
C ASP A 67 5.56 5.17 -5.08
N CYS A 68 5.54 4.16 -4.21
CA CYS A 68 5.98 2.81 -4.54
C CYS A 68 5.34 2.22 -5.81
N PRO A 69 4.04 2.40 -6.10
CA PRO A 69 3.43 1.87 -7.32
C PRO A 69 3.93 2.54 -8.61
N THR A 70 4.31 3.82 -8.54
CA THR A 70 4.69 4.61 -9.72
C THR A 70 6.19 4.58 -9.93
N ARG A 71 6.98 4.90 -8.90
CA ARG A 71 8.45 4.88 -8.95
C ARG A 71 9.01 3.46 -8.95
N ARG A 72 8.35 2.53 -8.24
CA ARG A 72 8.79 1.13 -8.06
C ARG A 72 10.19 1.06 -7.40
N TRP A 73 10.71 -0.14 -7.25
CA TRP A 73 12.00 -0.44 -6.61
C TRP A 73 13.00 -0.99 -7.63
N ASN A 74 14.28 -0.78 -7.34
CA ASN A 74 15.41 -1.34 -8.08
C ASN A 74 15.46 -0.93 -9.56
N GLY A 75 15.46 0.38 -9.85
CA GLY A 75 15.46 0.87 -11.23
C GLY A 75 14.15 0.57 -11.96
N SER A 76 13.03 0.79 -11.27
CA SER A 76 11.67 0.54 -11.74
C SER A 76 11.30 -0.94 -11.99
N VAL A 77 12.08 -1.88 -11.49
CA VAL A 77 11.87 -3.32 -11.75
C VAL A 77 10.58 -3.85 -11.12
N ASN A 78 10.32 -3.59 -9.83
CA ASN A 78 9.19 -4.23 -9.13
C ASN A 78 8.63 -3.39 -7.98
N VAL A 79 7.46 -3.75 -7.47
CA VAL A 79 6.86 -3.25 -6.23
C VAL A 79 6.26 -4.44 -5.47
N CYS A 80 6.17 -4.38 -4.14
CA CYS A 80 5.74 -5.52 -3.30
C CYS A 80 4.49 -6.24 -3.83
N VAL A 81 3.47 -5.48 -4.22
CA VAL A 81 2.20 -6.03 -4.72
C VAL A 81 2.36 -6.77 -6.04
N GLU A 82 3.32 -6.41 -6.89
CA GLU A 82 3.60 -7.18 -8.11
C GLU A 82 4.47 -8.41 -7.87
N SER A 83 5.20 -8.44 -6.75
CA SER A 83 5.82 -9.67 -6.23
C SER A 83 4.84 -10.58 -5.50
N ASN A 84 3.53 -10.37 -5.70
CA ASN A 84 2.43 -11.05 -5.03
C ASN A 84 2.46 -10.96 -3.48
N ALA A 85 3.07 -9.91 -2.93
CA ALA A 85 3.13 -9.66 -1.50
C ALA A 85 2.32 -8.41 -1.11
N PRO A 86 1.45 -8.48 -0.08
CA PRO A 86 0.66 -7.32 0.34
C PRO A 86 1.60 -6.18 0.78
N CYS A 87 1.17 -4.94 0.56
CA CYS A 87 1.87 -3.79 1.15
C CYS A 87 1.80 -3.91 2.68
N VAL A 88 2.95 -4.02 3.33
CA VAL A 88 3.02 -4.13 4.80
C VAL A 88 2.84 -2.80 5.51
N GLY A 89 2.95 -1.69 4.76
CA GLY A 89 2.82 -0.32 5.27
C GLY A 89 4.08 0.21 5.95
N CYS A 90 5.28 -0.18 5.51
CA CYS A 90 6.56 0.14 6.17
C CYS A 90 6.89 1.63 6.31
N VAL A 91 6.19 2.52 5.58
CA VAL A 91 6.36 3.99 5.67
C VAL A 91 5.15 4.67 6.31
N ASN A 92 4.17 3.91 6.80
CA ASN A 92 3.07 4.46 7.60
C ASN A 92 3.58 4.77 9.01
N GLU A 93 3.07 5.84 9.62
CA GLU A 93 3.44 6.28 10.97
C GLU A 93 3.19 5.22 12.07
N LYS A 94 2.22 4.33 11.86
CA LYS A 94 1.88 3.24 12.79
C LYS A 94 2.72 1.98 12.57
N TRP A 95 3.65 1.98 11.62
CA TRP A 95 4.54 0.85 11.42
C TRP A 95 5.64 0.80 12.50
N PRO A 96 5.98 -0.38 13.06
CA PRO A 96 5.34 -1.68 12.83
C PRO A 96 3.98 -1.78 13.51
N PHE A 97 3.01 -2.36 12.80
CA PHE A 97 1.68 -2.59 13.35
C PHE A 97 1.70 -3.76 14.33
N THR A 98 0.80 -3.73 15.31
CA THR A 98 0.65 -4.78 16.34
C THR A 98 -0.15 -6.00 15.87
N SER A 99 -0.60 -5.99 14.62
CA SER A 99 -1.34 -7.09 14.00
C SER A 99 -0.50 -7.85 13.00
N ASP A 100 -1.00 -9.04 12.69
CA ASP A 100 -0.43 -9.87 11.63
C ASP A 100 -0.38 -9.10 10.31
N ILE A 101 0.70 -9.37 9.57
CA ILE A 101 0.93 -8.81 8.24
C ILE A 101 -0.03 -9.45 7.23
N TYR A 102 -0.21 -10.76 7.35
CA TYR A 102 -1.15 -11.55 6.56
C TYR A 102 -2.38 -11.84 7.40
N ILE A 103 -3.55 -11.74 6.77
CA ILE A 103 -4.83 -12.04 7.39
C ILE A 103 -5.54 -13.12 6.58
N GLU A 104 -6.37 -13.90 7.27
CA GLU A 104 -7.25 -14.85 6.61
C GLU A 104 -8.41 -14.11 5.94
N ALA A 105 -8.74 -14.49 4.70
CA ALA A 105 -9.81 -13.84 3.93
C ALA A 105 -11.16 -13.92 4.65
N LYS A 106 -11.44 -15.03 5.35
CA LYS A 106 -12.64 -15.23 6.18
C LYS A 106 -12.83 -14.17 7.28
N ASN A 107 -11.76 -13.53 7.73
CA ASN A 107 -11.82 -12.49 8.76
C ASN A 107 -12.33 -11.15 8.22
N VAL A 108 -12.32 -10.98 6.89
CA VAL A 108 -12.63 -9.73 6.19
C VAL A 108 -13.53 -9.94 4.96
N GLU A 109 -14.17 -11.10 4.87
CA GLU A 109 -14.97 -11.49 3.70
C GLU A 109 -16.14 -10.55 3.49
N ASP A 110 -16.83 -10.23 4.59
CA ASP A 110 -18.01 -9.36 4.65
C ASP A 110 -17.71 -7.92 5.06
N VAL A 111 -16.43 -7.53 5.17
CA VAL A 111 -16.07 -6.17 5.58
C VAL A 111 -16.21 -5.23 4.39
N PRO A 112 -17.13 -4.24 4.44
CA PRO A 112 -17.26 -3.27 3.37
C PRO A 112 -15.96 -2.48 3.20
N TRP A 113 -15.68 -2.06 1.97
CA TRP A 113 -14.49 -1.25 1.67
C TRP A 113 -14.35 -0.02 2.59
N SER A 114 -15.46 0.66 2.87
CA SER A 114 -15.51 1.82 3.77
C SER A 114 -14.96 1.52 5.17
N GLU A 115 -15.10 0.29 5.64
CA GLU A 115 -14.68 -0.17 6.96
C GLU A 115 -13.30 -0.83 6.95
N PHE A 116 -12.85 -1.31 5.79
CA PHE A 116 -11.54 -1.98 5.65
C PHE A 116 -10.37 -1.07 6.04
N LYS A 117 -10.50 0.25 5.82
CA LYS A 117 -9.52 1.24 6.28
C LYS A 117 -9.34 1.18 7.80
N THR A 118 -10.45 1.15 8.53
CA THR A 118 -10.45 1.04 10.00
C THR A 118 -9.83 -0.28 10.45
N TYR A 119 -10.15 -1.38 9.78
CA TYR A 119 -9.54 -2.69 10.02
C TYR A 119 -8.02 -2.65 9.82
N SER A 120 -7.56 -2.04 8.72
CA SER A 120 -6.14 -1.90 8.37
C SER A 120 -5.37 -1.04 9.39
N GLU A 121 -6.03 -0.04 9.97
CA GLU A 121 -5.45 0.86 10.97
C GLU A 121 -5.41 0.27 12.38
N LYS A 122 -6.46 -0.46 12.78
CA LYS A 122 -6.60 -1.05 14.12
C LYS A 122 -5.92 -2.41 14.25
N GLY A 123 -5.52 -3.01 13.13
CA GLY A 123 -4.76 -4.23 13.15
C GLY A 123 -5.59 -5.46 13.52
N GLY A 124 -6.75 -5.63 12.88
CA GLY A 124 -7.50 -6.89 12.89
C GLY A 124 -8.03 -7.43 14.22
N ARG A 125 -7.92 -6.68 15.33
CA ARG A 125 -8.64 -7.00 16.56
C ARG A 125 -9.97 -6.23 16.58
N ARG A 126 -11.08 -6.99 16.65
CA ARG A 126 -12.40 -6.45 17.03
C ARG A 126 -12.30 -5.81 18.39
#